data_AF-A0A2R6D233-F1
#
_entry.id   AF-A0A2R6D233-F1
#
_cell.length_a   1.000
_cell.length_b   1.000
_cell.length_c   1.000
_cell.angle_alpha   90.00
_cell.angle_beta   90.00
_cell.angle_gamma   90.00
#
_symmetry.space_group_name_H-M   'P 1'
#
loop_
_entity.id
_entity.type
_entity.pdbx_description
1 polymer ?
#
loop_
_entity_poly.entity_id
_entity_poly.type
_entity_poly.pdbx_seq_one_letter_code
_entity_poly.pdbx_strand_id
1 'polypeptide(L)'
;MLTLASGVMDMRVPVVLVVPLTLSYSFLDAENPVDSDEGEDDQSDQGDDPEPPDAVELRDFGPEGISELPEQRLTAIEDETIEAVDDEIVAAIQEELPGRDALFIGLGDAVIPTVLVASAAFFVETDPTLSVFGVSANLPALGAIAGTVAGLSILLWMVLKGRAHAGLPLLNGGAIAGYLLGALLSGLSLLEALGVDGVL
;
A
#
# COMPACT_ATOMS: atom_id res chain seq x y z
N MET A 1 -0.68 8.81 -33.57
CA MET A 1 -0.66 9.25 -32.16
C MET A 1 -1.97 8.99 -31.43
N LEU A 2 -3.14 9.05 -32.07
CA LEU A 2 -4.44 8.65 -31.46
C LEU A 2 -4.63 7.13 -31.28
N THR A 3 -3.87 6.30 -32.01
CA THR A 3 -3.95 4.83 -31.98
C THR A 3 -3.20 4.16 -30.84
N LEU A 4 -2.21 4.84 -30.24
CA LEU A 4 -1.52 4.34 -29.03
C LEU A 4 -2.38 4.55 -27.78
N ALA A 5 -3.20 5.61 -27.75
CA ALA A 5 -4.09 5.89 -26.63
C ALA A 5 -5.29 4.92 -26.54
N SER A 6 -5.72 4.32 -27.67
CA SER A 6 -6.82 3.34 -27.67
C SER A 6 -6.38 1.94 -27.24
N GLY A 7 -5.17 1.49 -27.62
CA GLY A 7 -4.68 0.15 -27.27
C GLY A 7 -4.36 -0.04 -25.79
N VAL A 8 -4.00 1.03 -25.08
CA VAL A 8 -3.71 1.00 -23.64
C VAL A 8 -4.99 0.98 -22.79
N MET A 9 -6.13 1.45 -23.32
CA MET A 9 -7.42 1.40 -22.58
C MET A 9 -8.08 0.01 -22.61
N ASP A 10 -7.75 -0.84 -23.59
CA ASP A 10 -8.24 -2.23 -23.65
C ASP A 10 -7.39 -3.18 -22.78
N MET A 11 -6.13 -2.82 -22.54
CA MET A 11 -5.28 -3.44 -21.53
C MET A 11 -5.80 -2.99 -20.16
N ARG A 12 -6.66 -3.79 -19.53
CA ARG A 12 -7.08 -3.63 -18.13
C ARG A 12 -5.94 -3.87 -17.14
N VAL A 13 -4.74 -3.40 -17.46
CA VAL A 13 -3.56 -3.59 -16.63
C VAL A 13 -3.78 -2.76 -15.37
N PRO A 14 -3.80 -3.38 -14.19
CA PRO A 14 -3.97 -2.66 -12.94
C PRO A 14 -2.83 -1.66 -12.79
N VAL A 15 -3.18 -0.39 -12.57
CA VAL A 15 -2.17 0.63 -12.27
C VAL A 15 -1.81 0.53 -10.80
N VAL A 16 -0.54 0.27 -10.52
CA VAL A 16 0.00 0.13 -9.17
C VAL A 16 0.96 1.27 -8.88
N LEU A 17 0.82 1.88 -7.70
CA LEU A 17 1.77 2.84 -7.18
C LEU A 17 2.88 2.08 -6.45
N VAL A 18 4.13 2.31 -6.87
CA VAL A 18 5.32 1.71 -6.27
C VAL A 18 5.99 2.74 -5.39
N VAL A 19 6.11 2.45 -4.10
CA VAL A 19 6.83 3.31 -3.14
C VAL A 19 8.10 2.59 -2.70
N PRO A 20 9.29 3.06 -3.14
CA PRO A 20 10.56 2.45 -2.74
C PRO A 20 10.82 2.66 -1.26
N LEU A 21 11.24 1.61 -0.56
CA LEU A 21 11.63 1.66 0.85
C LEU A 21 13.13 1.90 1.01
N THR A 22 13.92 1.60 -0.03
CA THR A 22 15.37 1.80 -0.08
C THR A 22 15.76 2.72 -1.24
N LEU A 23 16.84 3.50 -1.06
CA LEU A 23 17.35 4.39 -2.11
C LEU A 23 17.96 3.64 -3.31
N SER A 24 18.28 2.35 -3.12
CA SER A 24 18.84 1.44 -4.12
C SER A 24 17.77 0.71 -4.93
N TYR A 25 16.48 0.87 -4.60
CA TYR A 25 15.41 0.16 -5.30
C TYR A 25 15.34 0.54 -6.79
N SER A 26 15.25 -0.48 -7.64
CA SER A 26 15.09 -0.37 -9.08
C SER A 26 13.94 -1.28 -9.52
N PHE A 27 12.89 -0.70 -10.10
CA PHE A 27 11.75 -1.46 -10.60
C PHE A 27 12.12 -2.39 -11.76
N LEU A 28 13.23 -2.12 -12.47
CA LEU A 28 13.69 -2.95 -13.59
C LEU A 28 14.27 -4.29 -13.13
N ASP A 29 14.73 -4.35 -11.88
CA ASP A 29 15.36 -5.52 -11.28
C ASP A 29 14.39 -6.25 -10.34
N ALA A 30 13.20 -5.70 -10.10
CA ALA A 30 12.16 -6.32 -9.31
C ALA A 30 11.35 -7.29 -10.19
N GLU A 31 11.24 -8.56 -9.78
CA GLU A 31 10.28 -9.50 -10.37
C GLU A 31 8.87 -8.93 -10.25
N ASN A 32 8.09 -8.94 -11.35
CA ASN A 32 6.76 -8.34 -11.40
C ASN A 32 5.78 -9.14 -10.53
N PRO A 33 5.23 -8.58 -9.43
CA PRO A 33 4.26 -9.29 -8.61
C PRO A 33 2.85 -9.34 -9.23
N VAL A 34 2.68 -8.83 -10.45
CA VAL A 34 1.38 -8.84 -11.15
C VAL A 34 1.10 -10.18 -11.82
N ASP A 35 2.12 -11.04 -11.98
CA ASP A 35 1.99 -12.37 -12.58
C ASP A 35 1.56 -13.44 -11.56
N SER A 36 1.54 -13.14 -10.26
CA SER A 36 1.30 -14.15 -9.21
C SER A 36 -0.17 -14.31 -8.76
N ASP A 37 -1.10 -13.45 -9.21
CA ASP A 37 -2.48 -13.40 -8.69
C ASP A 37 -3.60 -13.54 -9.75
N GLU A 38 -3.29 -13.80 -11.02
CA GLU A 38 -4.30 -14.11 -12.04
C GLU A 38 -4.31 -15.60 -12.38
N GLY A 39 -5.35 -16.32 -11.92
CA GLY A 39 -5.54 -17.73 -12.17
C GLY A 39 -5.84 -18.09 -13.63
N GLU A 40 -5.25 -19.23 -14.02
CA GLU A 40 -5.63 -20.19 -15.08
C GLU A 40 -5.46 -19.76 -16.55
N ASP A 41 -4.32 -20.13 -17.17
CA ASP A 41 -4.17 -21.29 -18.07
C ASP A 41 -3.01 -21.13 -19.09
N ASP A 42 -2.09 -22.10 -19.04
CA ASP A 42 -1.20 -22.60 -20.08
C ASP A 42 -0.48 -21.59 -21.02
N GLN A 43 0.79 -21.34 -20.70
CA GLN A 43 1.88 -21.61 -21.66
C GLN A 43 3.21 -21.84 -20.94
N SER A 44 3.66 -23.08 -21.03
CA SER A 44 4.95 -23.61 -20.61
C SER A 44 6.13 -22.69 -20.91
N ASP A 45 6.86 -22.30 -19.87
CA ASP A 45 8.31 -22.18 -19.94
C ASP A 45 8.89 -23.12 -18.86
N GLN A 46 9.52 -24.20 -19.30
CA GLN A 46 10.27 -25.13 -18.43
C GLN A 46 11.56 -24.43 -18.01
N GLY A 47 11.46 -23.49 -17.08
CA GLY A 47 12.51 -23.19 -16.12
C GLY A 47 12.23 -24.02 -14.85
N ASP A 48 13.25 -24.62 -14.25
CA ASP A 48 13.14 -25.22 -12.92
C ASP A 48 12.66 -24.15 -11.93
N ASP A 49 11.35 -24.09 -11.64
CA ASP A 49 10.89 -23.41 -10.43
C ASP A 49 11.45 -24.20 -9.24
N PRO A 50 12.28 -23.58 -8.38
CA PRO A 50 12.94 -24.30 -7.31
C PRO A 50 11.90 -24.74 -6.27
N GLU A 51 11.91 -26.03 -5.93
CA GLU A 51 11.01 -26.60 -4.93
C GLU A 51 11.18 -25.88 -3.58
N PRO A 52 10.09 -25.32 -3.00
CA PRO A 52 10.17 -24.57 -1.75
C PRO A 52 10.56 -25.50 -0.59
N PRO A 53 11.44 -25.06 0.34
CA PRO A 53 11.88 -25.88 1.45
C PRO A 53 10.75 -26.06 2.45
N ASP A 54 10.56 -27.29 2.94
CA ASP A 54 9.53 -27.58 3.93
C ASP A 54 9.99 -27.28 5.36
N ALA A 55 9.06 -27.33 6.33
CA ALA A 55 9.36 -27.04 7.73
C ALA A 55 10.37 -28.03 8.36
N VAL A 56 10.54 -29.23 7.79
CA VAL A 56 11.50 -30.22 8.28
C VAL A 56 12.90 -29.86 7.77
N GLU A 57 13.02 -29.54 6.48
CA GLU A 57 14.25 -29.10 5.84
C GLU A 57 14.80 -27.86 6.56
N LEU A 58 13.97 -26.84 6.81
CA LEU A 58 14.38 -25.63 7.53
C LEU A 58 14.89 -25.92 8.95
N ARG A 59 14.28 -26.87 9.67
CA ARG A 59 14.73 -27.29 11.00
C ARG A 59 16.04 -28.07 10.95
N ASP A 60 16.24 -28.86 9.90
CA ASP A 60 17.47 -29.65 9.70
C ASP A 60 18.65 -28.74 9.34
N PHE A 61 18.42 -27.68 8.56
CA PHE A 61 19.43 -26.64 8.28
C PHE A 61 19.75 -25.80 9.52
N GLY A 62 18.74 -25.51 10.36
CA GLY A 62 18.89 -24.61 11.51
C GLY A 62 19.20 -23.17 11.10
N PRO A 63 19.28 -22.23 12.06
CA PRO A 63 19.38 -20.79 11.76
C PRO A 63 20.66 -20.42 11.00
N GLU A 64 21.79 -21.07 11.29
CA GLU A 64 23.05 -20.80 10.58
C GLU A 64 23.03 -21.31 9.13
N GLY A 65 22.33 -22.43 8.87
CA GLY A 65 22.26 -23.07 7.55
C GLY A 65 21.33 -22.37 6.56
N ILE A 66 20.46 -21.46 7.03
CA ILE A 66 19.54 -20.70 6.16
C ILE A 66 20.30 -19.86 5.13
N SER A 67 21.45 -19.31 5.50
CA SER A 67 22.33 -18.53 4.60
C SER A 67 22.91 -19.33 3.43
N GLU A 68 22.84 -20.67 3.48
CA GLU A 68 23.31 -21.55 2.41
C GLU A 68 22.20 -21.85 1.39
N LEU A 69 20.95 -21.52 1.69
CA LEU A 69 19.82 -21.75 0.79
C LEU A 69 19.78 -20.69 -0.32
N PRO A 70 19.42 -21.08 -1.56
CA PRO A 70 19.23 -20.12 -2.64
C PRO A 70 18.13 -19.10 -2.30
N GLU A 71 18.34 -17.82 -2.61
CA GLU A 71 17.33 -16.76 -2.39
C GLU A 71 15.96 -17.12 -2.99
N GLN A 72 15.93 -17.72 -4.19
CA GLN A 72 14.67 -18.14 -4.84
C GLN A 72 13.88 -19.19 -4.04
N ARG A 73 14.58 -20.05 -3.28
CA ARG A 73 13.91 -21.01 -2.39
C ARG A 73 13.41 -20.35 -1.12
N LEU A 74 14.16 -19.39 -0.58
CA LEU A 74 13.77 -18.63 0.59
C LEU A 74 12.54 -17.76 0.32
N THR A 75 12.43 -17.16 -0.87
CA THR A 75 11.26 -16.35 -1.27
C THR A 75 10.03 -17.21 -1.57
N ALA A 76 10.21 -18.48 -1.94
CA ALA A 76 9.13 -19.43 -2.21
C ALA A 76 8.55 -20.10 -0.95
N ILE A 77 9.08 -19.79 0.25
CA ILE A 77 8.58 -20.38 1.51
C ILE A 77 7.15 -19.91 1.76
N GLU A 78 6.23 -20.86 1.90
CA GLU A 78 4.83 -20.60 2.23
C GLU A 78 4.67 -20.12 3.69
N ASP A 79 3.72 -19.22 3.95
CA ASP A 79 3.46 -18.67 5.28
C ASP A 79 3.19 -19.77 6.34
N GLU A 80 2.50 -20.87 5.97
CA GLU A 80 2.25 -22.02 6.86
C GLU A 80 3.55 -22.68 7.32
N THR A 81 4.58 -22.71 6.47
CA THR A 81 5.90 -23.26 6.79
C THR A 81 6.66 -22.34 7.76
N ILE A 82 6.56 -21.01 7.58
CA ILE A 82 7.14 -20.02 8.50
C ILE A 82 6.51 -20.12 9.89
N GLU A 83 5.18 -20.32 9.98
CA GLU A 83 4.49 -20.51 11.26
C GLU A 83 4.84 -21.84 11.95
N ALA A 84 5.33 -22.82 11.21
CA ALA A 84 5.68 -24.13 11.72
C ALA A 84 7.11 -24.21 12.29
N VAL A 85 8.00 -23.24 12.03
CA VAL A 85 9.39 -23.23 12.51
C VAL A 85 9.56 -22.36 13.76
N ASP A 86 10.75 -22.42 14.40
CA ASP A 86 11.03 -21.61 15.58
C ASP A 86 11.40 -20.15 15.22
N ASP A 87 11.27 -19.26 16.20
CA ASP A 87 11.54 -17.82 16.02
C ASP A 87 12.98 -17.53 15.56
N GLU A 88 13.95 -18.42 15.85
CA GLU A 88 15.35 -18.27 15.45
C GLU A 88 15.52 -18.52 13.94
N ILE A 89 14.88 -19.56 13.41
CA ILE A 89 14.84 -19.86 11.97
C ILE A 89 14.08 -18.76 11.22
N VAL A 90 12.95 -18.27 11.75
CA VAL A 90 12.21 -17.16 11.14
C VAL A 90 13.08 -15.91 11.03
N ALA A 91 13.86 -15.59 12.08
CA ALA A 91 14.76 -14.46 12.07
C ALA A 91 15.88 -14.62 11.03
N ALA A 92 16.46 -15.81 10.91
CA ALA A 92 17.50 -16.10 9.92
C ALA A 92 16.96 -15.99 8.47
N ILE A 93 15.75 -16.49 8.21
CA ILE A 93 15.10 -16.35 6.89
C ILE A 93 14.88 -14.87 6.56
N GLN A 94 14.43 -14.06 7.53
CA GLN A 94 14.22 -12.62 7.33
C GLN A 94 15.53 -11.82 7.15
N GLU A 95 16.66 -12.33 7.66
CA GLU A 95 17.97 -11.71 7.48
C GLU A 95 18.52 -11.95 6.07
N GLU A 96 18.27 -13.14 5.52
CA GLU A 96 18.68 -13.54 4.17
C GLU A 96 17.73 -13.05 3.08
N LEU A 97 16.44 -12.91 3.39
CA LEU A 97 15.49 -12.34 2.45
C LEU A 97 15.71 -10.82 2.34
N PRO A 98 15.90 -10.26 1.13
CA PRO A 98 15.81 -8.83 0.94
C PRO A 98 14.41 -8.39 1.34
N GLY A 99 14.30 -7.74 2.51
CA GLY A 99 13.02 -7.25 3.01
C GLY A 99 12.34 -6.42 1.92
N ARG A 100 11.08 -6.74 1.60
CA ARG A 100 10.28 -6.15 0.50
C ARG A 100 10.73 -4.72 0.16
N ASP A 101 11.56 -4.55 -0.87
CA ASP A 101 12.21 -3.25 -1.15
C ASP A 101 11.23 -2.17 -1.64
N ALA A 102 10.00 -2.56 -1.97
CA ALA A 102 8.95 -1.64 -2.34
C ALA A 102 7.59 -2.06 -1.76
N LEU A 103 6.80 -1.05 -1.43
CA LEU A 103 5.39 -1.20 -1.16
C LEU A 103 4.60 -0.94 -2.44
N PHE A 104 3.80 -1.92 -2.84
CA PHE A 104 2.81 -1.80 -3.90
C PHE A 104 1.47 -1.37 -3.30
N ILE A 105 0.92 -0.27 -3.80
CA ILE A 105 -0.39 0.25 -3.39
C ILE A 105 -1.26 0.34 -4.63
N GLY A 106 -2.49 -0.16 -4.57
CA GLY A 106 -3.44 0.01 -5.67
C GLY A 106 -3.70 1.49 -5.95
N LEU A 107 -3.78 1.91 -7.22
CA LEU A 107 -4.06 3.30 -7.57
C LEU A 107 -5.35 3.81 -6.90
N GLY A 108 -6.36 2.94 -6.75
CA GLY A 108 -7.62 3.27 -6.07
C GLY A 108 -7.41 3.78 -4.64
N ASP A 109 -6.47 3.21 -3.90
CA ASP A 109 -6.19 3.57 -2.51
C ASP A 109 -5.62 4.99 -2.38
N ALA A 110 -4.88 5.46 -3.39
CA ALA A 110 -4.41 6.85 -3.45
C ALA A 110 -5.49 7.81 -3.96
N VAL A 111 -6.33 7.37 -4.89
CA VAL A 111 -7.34 8.21 -5.54
C VAL A 111 -8.57 8.44 -4.66
N ILE A 112 -9.11 7.41 -4.00
CA ILE A 112 -10.36 7.53 -3.22
C ILE A 112 -10.28 8.62 -2.13
N PRO A 113 -9.27 8.67 -1.24
CA PRO A 113 -9.22 9.70 -0.20
C PRO A 113 -8.98 11.11 -0.77
N THR A 114 -8.30 11.22 -1.92
CA THR A 114 -8.02 12.52 -2.55
C THR A 114 -9.25 13.12 -3.22
N VAL A 115 -10.25 12.31 -3.59
CA VAL A 115 -11.57 12.82 -4.03
C VAL A 115 -12.24 13.62 -2.91
N LEU A 116 -12.18 13.15 -1.66
CA LEU A 116 -12.72 13.88 -0.51
C LEU A 116 -11.98 15.21 -0.32
N VAL A 117 -10.65 15.22 -0.42
CA VAL A 117 -9.83 16.45 -0.33
C VAL A 117 -10.26 17.47 -1.38
N ALA A 118 -10.35 17.05 -2.65
CA ALA A 118 -10.73 17.93 -3.76
C ALA A 118 -12.16 18.46 -3.60
N SER A 119 -13.09 17.59 -3.20
CA SER A 119 -14.48 17.98 -2.92
C SER A 119 -14.55 18.99 -1.78
N ALA A 120 -13.89 18.74 -0.65
CA ALA A 120 -13.85 19.66 0.47
C ALA A 120 -13.24 21.00 0.07
N ALA A 121 -12.15 21.02 -0.70
CA ALA A 121 -11.49 22.25 -1.14
C ALA A 121 -12.39 23.11 -2.05
N PHE A 122 -13.29 22.50 -2.80
CA PHE A 122 -14.15 23.20 -3.76
C PHE A 122 -15.53 23.57 -3.20
N PHE A 123 -16.15 22.68 -2.43
CA PHE A 123 -17.55 22.82 -1.99
C PHE A 123 -17.71 23.35 -0.57
N VAL A 124 -16.68 23.27 0.28
CA VAL A 124 -16.78 23.70 1.67
C VAL A 124 -16.25 25.13 1.81
N GLU A 125 -17.16 26.07 2.02
CA GLU A 125 -16.81 27.48 2.22
C GLU A 125 -16.64 27.76 3.71
N THR A 126 -15.39 27.80 4.18
CA THR A 126 -15.06 28.06 5.59
C THR A 126 -13.86 28.98 5.72
N ASP A 127 -13.95 29.93 6.64
CA ASP A 127 -12.82 30.73 7.10
C ASP A 127 -12.17 30.12 8.35
N PRO A 128 -10.84 30.19 8.52
CA PRO A 128 -9.87 30.84 7.64
C PRO A 128 -9.42 29.94 6.47
N THR A 129 -9.15 30.55 5.32
CA THR A 129 -8.48 29.89 4.19
C THR A 129 -6.98 30.19 4.19
N LEU A 130 -6.14 29.18 3.94
CA LEU A 130 -4.70 29.34 3.74
C LEU A 130 -4.41 29.42 2.25
N SER A 131 -3.80 30.52 1.79
CA SER A 131 -3.35 30.65 0.40
C SER A 131 -1.85 30.39 0.30
N VAL A 132 -1.47 29.41 -0.53
CA VAL A 132 -0.07 29.03 -0.77
C VAL A 132 0.13 28.90 -2.28
N PHE A 133 1.12 29.61 -2.83
CA PHE A 133 1.42 29.63 -4.27
C PHE A 133 0.23 29.91 -5.20
N GLY A 134 -0.74 30.73 -4.76
CA GLY A 134 -1.94 31.06 -5.53
C GLY A 134 -3.07 30.03 -5.45
N VAL A 135 -2.91 28.97 -4.65
CA VAL A 135 -3.95 27.98 -4.34
C VAL A 135 -4.48 28.26 -2.93
N SER A 136 -5.79 28.49 -2.78
CA SER A 136 -6.46 28.60 -1.49
C SER A 136 -6.95 27.23 -1.02
N ALA A 137 -6.55 26.83 0.17
CA ALA A 137 -7.03 25.61 0.82
C ALA A 137 -7.75 25.98 2.13
N ASN A 138 -8.96 25.47 2.28
CA ASN A 138 -9.72 25.60 3.52
C ASN A 138 -9.24 24.58 4.57
N LEU A 139 -9.57 24.83 5.84
CA LEU A 139 -9.20 23.97 6.96
C LEU A 139 -9.68 22.51 6.79
N PRO A 140 -10.91 22.22 6.33
CA PRO A 140 -11.39 20.86 6.12
C PRO A 140 -10.56 20.06 5.11
N ALA A 141 -10.21 20.66 3.96
CA ALA A 141 -9.37 20.00 2.96
C ALA A 141 -7.94 19.77 3.47
N LEU A 142 -7.37 20.75 4.17
CA LEU A 142 -6.04 20.60 4.80
C LEU A 142 -6.04 19.51 5.87
N GLY A 143 -7.11 19.45 6.68
CA GLY A 143 -7.35 18.39 7.64
C GLY A 143 -7.41 17.02 6.96
N ALA A 144 -8.17 16.90 5.87
CA ALA A 144 -8.26 15.67 5.10
C ALA A 144 -6.90 15.23 4.51
N ILE A 145 -6.09 16.16 3.99
CA ILE A 145 -4.73 15.90 3.52
C ILE A 145 -3.86 15.38 4.68
N ALA A 146 -3.84 16.10 5.80
CA ALA A 146 -3.04 15.73 6.96
C ALA A 146 -3.47 14.37 7.52
N GLY A 147 -4.78 14.10 7.56
CA GLY A 147 -5.35 12.82 7.97
C GLY A 147 -4.99 11.67 7.03
N THR A 148 -4.99 11.90 5.71
CA THR A 148 -4.53 10.91 4.72
C THR A 148 -3.05 10.59 4.90
N VAL A 149 -2.21 11.63 5.11
CA VAL A 149 -0.77 11.46 5.36
C VAL A 149 -0.53 10.71 6.68
N ALA A 150 -1.29 11.02 7.74
CA ALA A 150 -1.20 10.30 9.01
C ALA A 150 -1.64 8.83 8.86
N GLY A 151 -2.74 8.58 8.15
CA GLY A 151 -3.19 7.24 7.79
C GLY A 151 -2.10 6.48 7.04
N LEU A 152 -1.55 7.06 5.98
CA LEU A 152 -0.45 6.46 5.22
C LEU A 152 0.76 6.19 6.11
N SER A 153 1.15 7.13 6.98
CA SER A 153 2.30 6.95 7.88
C SER A 153 2.10 5.77 8.84
N ILE A 154 0.89 5.61 9.38
CA ILE A 154 0.53 4.49 10.25
C ILE A 154 0.52 3.18 9.43
N LEU A 155 0.02 3.20 8.19
CA LEU A 155 0.04 2.04 7.29
C LEU A 155 1.47 1.58 7.05
N LEU A 156 2.34 2.50 6.65
CA LEU A 156 3.75 2.22 6.41
C LEU A 156 4.42 1.67 7.66
N TRP A 157 4.13 2.24 8.83
CA TRP A 157 4.64 1.72 10.09
C TRP A 157 4.17 0.29 10.40
N MET A 158 2.94 -0.07 10.04
CA MET A 158 2.39 -1.42 10.26
C MET A 158 2.95 -2.43 9.26
N VAL A 159 3.13 -2.02 8.00
CA VAL A 159 3.77 -2.82 6.95
C VAL A 159 5.23 -3.09 7.29
N LEU A 160 5.97 -2.09 7.75
CA LEU A 160 7.36 -2.24 8.21
C LEU A 160 7.49 -3.19 9.41
N LYS A 161 6.40 -3.49 10.12
CA LYS A 161 6.33 -4.50 11.18
C LYS A 161 5.89 -5.89 10.69
N GLY A 162 5.83 -6.11 9.38
CA GLY A 162 5.42 -7.38 8.79
C GLY A 162 3.91 -7.68 8.91
N ARG A 163 3.08 -6.71 9.32
CA ARG A 163 1.64 -6.96 9.48
C ARG A 163 0.87 -6.55 8.22
N ALA A 164 0.37 -7.52 7.46
CA ALA A 164 -0.55 -7.26 6.35
C ALA A 164 -1.82 -6.56 6.86
N HIS A 165 -2.16 -5.41 6.26
CA HIS A 165 -3.37 -4.67 6.59
C HIS A 165 -4.04 -4.18 5.32
N ALA A 166 -5.38 -4.13 5.36
CA ALA A 166 -6.15 -3.47 4.32
C ALA A 166 -5.75 -1.97 4.28
N GLY A 167 -5.26 -1.51 3.14
CA GLY A 167 -4.81 -0.12 3.00
C GLY A 167 -5.96 0.89 2.97
N LEU A 168 -7.03 0.52 2.30
CA LEU A 168 -8.22 1.35 2.13
C LEU A 168 -8.84 1.87 3.44
N PRO A 169 -9.11 1.05 4.49
CA PRO A 169 -9.71 1.54 5.73
C PRO A 169 -8.86 2.59 6.43
N LEU A 170 -7.54 2.43 6.45
CA LEU A 170 -6.67 3.33 7.20
C LEU A 170 -6.45 4.66 6.47
N LEU A 171 -6.31 4.61 5.14
CA LEU A 171 -6.17 5.81 4.30
C LEU A 171 -7.47 6.62 4.27
N ASN A 172 -8.60 5.97 3.96
CA ASN A 172 -9.90 6.65 3.92
C ASN A 172 -10.36 7.06 5.32
N GLY A 173 -10.13 6.24 6.33
CA GLY A 173 -10.43 6.56 7.72
C GLY A 173 -9.62 7.77 8.19
N GLY A 174 -8.32 7.83 7.86
CA GLY A 174 -7.48 8.99 8.12
C GLY A 174 -7.99 10.25 7.42
N ALA A 175 -8.32 10.16 6.13
CA ALA A 175 -8.88 11.27 5.36
C ALA A 175 -10.19 11.80 5.95
N ILE A 176 -11.13 10.92 6.28
CA ILE A 176 -12.43 11.27 6.87
C ILE A 176 -12.24 11.87 8.27
N ALA A 177 -11.42 11.26 9.12
CA ALA A 177 -11.15 11.79 10.46
C ALA A 177 -10.50 13.18 10.39
N GLY A 178 -9.53 13.34 9.49
CA GLY A 178 -8.87 14.62 9.23
C GLY A 178 -9.84 15.69 8.71
N TYR A 179 -10.71 15.32 7.77
CA TYR A 179 -11.78 16.19 7.27
C TYR A 179 -12.70 16.66 8.40
N LEU A 180 -13.22 15.74 9.20
CA LEU A 180 -14.15 16.05 10.30
C LEU A 180 -13.48 16.94 11.36
N LEU A 181 -12.22 16.65 11.71
CA LEU A 181 -11.46 17.50 12.61
C LEU A 181 -11.24 18.90 12.02
N GLY A 182 -10.87 19.00 10.74
CA GLY A 182 -10.71 20.27 10.05
C GLY A 182 -12.01 21.08 9.97
N ALA A 183 -13.14 20.41 9.73
CA ALA A 183 -14.48 21.00 9.70
C ALA A 183 -14.91 21.55 11.07
N LEU A 184 -14.72 20.75 12.13
CA LEU A 184 -15.03 21.21 13.49
C LEU A 184 -14.15 22.39 13.91
N LEU A 185 -12.86 22.38 13.53
CA LEU A 185 -11.94 23.48 13.81
C LEU A 185 -12.23 24.74 13.00
N SER A 186 -12.83 24.61 11.81
CA SER A 186 -13.31 25.75 11.01
C SER A 186 -14.67 26.28 11.44
N GLY A 187 -15.26 25.71 12.51
CA GLY A 187 -16.52 26.16 13.09
C GLY A 187 -17.77 25.52 12.50
N LEU A 188 -17.64 24.53 11.60
CA LEU A 188 -18.78 23.75 11.14
C LEU A 188 -19.25 22.79 12.24
N SER A 189 -20.56 22.60 12.33
CA SER A 189 -21.15 21.51 13.09
C SER A 189 -20.94 20.17 12.38
N LEU A 190 -21.09 19.07 13.14
CA LEU A 190 -21.00 17.73 12.57
C LEU A 190 -22.08 17.47 11.51
N LEU A 191 -23.27 18.07 11.67
CA LEU A 191 -24.39 17.91 10.74
C LEU A 191 -24.12 18.62 9.41
N GLU A 192 -23.58 19.83 9.46
CA GLU A 192 -23.15 20.58 8.26
C GLU A 192 -21.99 19.85 7.56
N ALA A 193 -21.00 19.36 8.33
CA ALA A 193 -19.87 18.61 7.78
C ALA A 193 -20.30 17.30 7.11
N LEU A 194 -21.38 16.65 7.59
CA LEU A 194 -21.98 15.46 6.98
C LEU A 194 -22.99 15.80 5.87
N GLY A 195 -23.36 17.07 5.69
CA GLY A 195 -24.34 17.52 4.71
C GLY A 195 -25.77 17.05 4.98
N VAL A 196 -26.13 16.81 6.24
CA VAL A 196 -27.45 16.30 6.66
C VAL A 196 -28.29 17.33 7.42
N ASP A 197 -27.80 18.54 7.57
CA ASP A 197 -28.49 19.67 8.20
C ASP A 197 -29.79 20.06 7.48
N GLY A 198 -29.89 19.83 6.17
CA GLY A 198 -31.10 20.07 5.38
C GLY A 198 -32.14 18.94 5.39
N VAL A 199 -31.84 17.80 6.03
CA VAL A 199 -32.69 16.59 6.01
C VAL A 199 -33.35 16.33 7.38
N LEU A 200 -32.79 16.85 8.46
CA LEU A 200 -33.27 16.70 9.85
C LEU A 200 -33.95 17.97 10.36
#